data_AF-A0A817Z8X3-F1
#
_entry.id   AF-A0A817Z8X3-F1
#
_cell.length_a   1.000
_cell.length_b   1.000
_cell.length_c   1.000
_cell.angle_alpha   90.00
_cell.angle_beta   90.00
_cell.angle_gamma   90.00
#
_symmetry.space_group_name_H-M   'P 1'
#
loop_
_entity.id
_entity.type
_entity.pdbx_description
1 polymer ?
#
loop_
_entity_poly.entity_id
_entity_poly.type
_entity_poly.pdbx_seq_one_letter_code
_entity_poly.pdbx_strand_id
1 'polypeptide(L)'
;MNRYLTIFILLFGSFGNVLNLFVFYQPKHRANPCAVYFFYTSIAGLIALYSGLLSRVFASFSLDQSATDAFICKTRAFIIWVSTTASSWFLTYATIDRYCISCRDAHHRNLSNLRFTRRLMLITVVGGSLVFAETFYCYVPNLKNSPLTCYAYNMICRLYNEIASAVMFVFIPSIIMFIFGYGTVQNVRKLSQAIAPTAITHGTIITMKKTDRQLIQMLIVQIILLTIFNIPLAIHRLYLTSILSTPKSLLRSTIENFCFQLFYLLSFMSFGMPFYIYTLTGAVFRKDFINLVRLIYRKVKIAVF
;
A
#
# COMPACT_ATOMS: atom_id res chain seq x y z
N MET A 1 7.02 9.32 22.79
CA MET A 1 7.24 9.63 21.36
C MET A 1 6.40 8.75 20.42
N ASN A 2 6.45 7.42 20.54
CA ASN A 2 5.69 6.47 19.70
C ASN A 2 4.17 6.74 19.60
N ARG A 3 3.52 7.11 20.73
CA ARG A 3 2.06 7.27 20.82
C ARG A 3 1.51 8.36 19.89
N TYR A 4 2.05 9.57 19.99
CA TYR A 4 1.59 10.72 19.19
C TYR A 4 1.82 10.48 17.70
N LEU A 5 2.98 9.91 17.32
CA LEU A 5 3.27 9.60 15.93
C LEU A 5 2.33 8.50 15.39
N THR A 6 2.03 7.47 16.20
CA THR A 6 1.05 6.42 15.83
C THR A 6 -0.33 7.02 15.58
N ILE A 7 -0.83 7.87 16.48
CA ILE A 7 -2.14 8.52 16.35
C ILE A 7 -2.16 9.42 15.12
N PHE A 8 -1.09 10.20 14.90
CA PHE A 8 -0.96 11.07 13.73
C PHE A 8 -1.04 10.26 12.43
N ILE A 9 -0.27 9.17 12.31
CA ILE A 9 -0.30 8.29 11.13
C ILE A 9 -1.68 7.68 10.93
N LEU A 10 -2.33 7.23 12.01
CA LEU A 10 -3.66 6.64 11.93
C LEU A 10 -4.70 7.67 11.45
N LEU A 11 -4.68 8.89 11.97
CA LEU A 11 -5.62 9.95 11.57
C LEU A 11 -5.41 10.39 10.12
N PHE A 12 -4.19 10.79 9.76
CA PHE A 12 -3.89 11.26 8.41
C PHE A 12 -3.99 10.12 7.39
N GLY A 13 -3.51 8.93 7.73
CA GLY A 13 -3.63 7.76 6.86
C GLY A 13 -5.08 7.33 6.63
N SER A 14 -5.93 7.39 7.67
CA SER A 14 -7.36 7.10 7.51
C SER A 14 -8.05 8.16 6.66
N PHE A 15 -7.80 9.44 6.95
CA PHE A 15 -8.36 10.55 6.19
C PHE A 15 -8.00 10.45 4.70
N GLY A 16 -6.72 10.28 4.38
CA GLY A 16 -6.25 10.15 3.00
C GLY A 16 -6.91 8.98 2.27
N ASN A 17 -6.92 7.78 2.88
CA ASN A 17 -7.53 6.62 2.23
C ASN A 17 -9.04 6.77 2.05
N VAL A 18 -9.76 7.32 3.04
CA VAL A 18 -11.20 7.59 2.91
C VAL A 18 -11.50 8.55 1.75
N LEU A 19 -10.70 9.62 1.60
CA LEU A 19 -10.85 10.52 0.46
C LEU A 19 -10.53 9.85 -0.88
N ASN A 20 -9.50 9.01 -0.95
CA ASN A 20 -9.23 8.17 -2.13
C ASN A 20 -10.45 7.31 -2.48
N LEU A 21 -11.08 6.66 -1.49
CA LEU A 21 -12.28 5.86 -1.72
C LEU A 21 -13.39 6.70 -2.34
N PHE A 22 -13.68 7.89 -1.80
CA PHE A 22 -14.71 8.75 -2.37
C PHE A 22 -14.39 9.22 -3.80
N VAL A 23 -13.12 9.51 -4.10
CA VAL A 23 -12.70 9.90 -5.45
C VAL A 23 -12.89 8.73 -6.41
N PHE A 24 -12.33 7.56 -6.11
CA PHE A 24 -12.40 6.40 -7.01
C PHE A 24 -13.77 5.71 -7.05
N TYR A 25 -14.65 5.98 -6.07
CA TYR A 25 -16.03 5.50 -6.08
C TYR A 25 -16.92 6.22 -7.11
N GLN A 26 -16.47 7.33 -7.72
CA GLN A 26 -17.26 8.04 -8.74
C GLN A 26 -17.55 7.13 -9.95
N PRO A 27 -18.78 7.16 -10.54
CA PRO A 27 -19.17 6.28 -11.65
C PRO A 27 -18.17 6.27 -12.81
N LYS A 28 -17.59 7.42 -13.14
CA LYS A 28 -16.59 7.59 -14.22
C LYS A 28 -15.33 6.73 -14.06
N HIS A 29 -15.00 6.34 -12.83
CA HIS A 29 -13.80 5.58 -12.51
C HIS A 29 -14.06 4.07 -12.36
N ARG A 30 -15.30 3.66 -12.10
CA ARG A 30 -15.65 2.24 -11.86
C ARG A 30 -15.42 1.34 -13.07
N ALA A 31 -15.46 1.91 -14.27
CA ALA A 31 -15.19 1.22 -15.51
C ALA A 31 -13.68 1.07 -15.82
N ASN A 32 -12.81 1.81 -15.12
CA ASN A 32 -11.37 1.85 -15.37
C ASN A 32 -10.63 0.88 -14.44
N PRO A 33 -10.02 -0.21 -14.95
CA PRO A 33 -9.27 -1.19 -14.17
C PRO A 33 -8.26 -0.61 -13.18
N CYS A 34 -7.46 0.37 -13.59
CA CYS A 34 -6.48 1.03 -12.71
C CYS A 34 -7.12 1.75 -11.53
N ALA A 35 -8.23 2.45 -11.76
CA ALA A 35 -8.94 3.12 -10.68
C ALA A 35 -9.57 2.11 -9.70
N VAL A 36 -10.00 0.95 -10.18
CA VAL A 36 -10.46 -0.16 -9.33
C VAL A 36 -9.33 -0.68 -8.46
N TYR A 37 -8.11 -0.86 -9.00
CA TYR A 37 -6.96 -1.23 -8.19
C TYR A 37 -6.67 -0.19 -7.11
N PHE A 38 -6.60 1.10 -7.44
CA PHE A 38 -6.37 2.17 -6.45
C PHE A 38 -7.45 2.21 -5.36
N PHE A 39 -8.71 1.97 -5.72
CA PHE A 39 -9.81 1.88 -4.76
C PHE A 39 -9.57 0.76 -3.74
N TYR A 40 -9.27 -0.46 -4.21
CA TYR A 40 -9.01 -1.59 -3.33
C TYR A 40 -7.67 -1.48 -2.59
N THR A 41 -6.66 -0.82 -3.15
CA THR A 41 -5.43 -0.45 -2.43
C THR A 41 -5.76 0.40 -1.21
N SER A 42 -6.68 1.38 -1.33
CA SER A 42 -7.08 2.21 -0.19
C SER A 42 -7.90 1.45 0.86
N ILE A 43 -8.74 0.49 0.45
CA ILE A 43 -9.42 -0.41 1.41
C ILE A 43 -8.39 -1.25 2.17
N ALA A 44 -7.49 -1.92 1.45
CA ALA A 44 -6.45 -2.76 2.04
C ALA A 44 -5.52 -1.94 2.96
N GLY A 45 -5.16 -0.71 2.56
CA GLY A 45 -4.39 0.23 3.36
C GLY A 45 -5.09 0.63 4.66
N LEU A 46 -6.41 0.88 4.64
CA LEU A 46 -7.19 1.12 5.87
C LEU A 46 -7.16 -0.10 6.79
N ILE A 47 -7.43 -1.29 6.25
CA ILE A 47 -7.40 -2.54 7.03
C ILE A 47 -6.02 -2.72 7.67
N ALA A 48 -4.95 -2.50 6.91
CA ALA A 48 -3.57 -2.56 7.41
C ALA A 48 -3.32 -1.53 8.52
N LEU A 49 -3.71 -0.28 8.33
CA LEU A 49 -3.53 0.79 9.33
C LEU A 49 -4.25 0.47 10.64
N TYR A 50 -5.54 0.09 10.57
CA TYR A 50 -6.32 -0.22 11.77
C TYR A 50 -5.83 -1.49 12.46
N SER A 51 -5.62 -2.58 11.73
CA SER A 51 -5.10 -3.82 12.33
C SER A 51 -3.68 -3.63 12.90
N GLY A 52 -2.82 -2.87 12.21
CA GLY A 52 -1.43 -2.66 12.58
C GLY A 52 -1.19 -1.66 13.73
N LEU A 53 -1.92 -0.55 13.74
CA LEU A 53 -1.68 0.57 14.67
C LEU A 53 -2.66 0.66 15.84
N LEU A 54 -3.90 0.15 15.71
CA LEU A 54 -4.90 0.27 16.78
C LEU A 54 -4.45 -0.48 18.05
N SER A 55 -3.84 -1.65 17.91
CA SER A 55 -3.28 -2.36 19.07
C SER A 55 -2.14 -1.59 19.75
N ARG A 56 -1.37 -0.77 19.01
CA ARG A 56 -0.30 0.07 19.59
C ARG A 56 -0.89 1.24 20.38
N VAL A 57 -2.01 1.78 19.92
CA VAL A 57 -2.78 2.76 20.67
C VAL A 57 -3.32 2.12 21.94
N PHE A 58 -3.96 0.96 21.87
CA PHE A 58 -4.45 0.27 23.08
C PHE A 58 -3.35 -0.18 24.03
N ALA A 59 -2.19 -0.64 23.53
CA ALA A 59 -1.03 -1.00 24.34
C ALA A 59 -0.50 0.20 25.13
N SER A 60 -0.67 1.40 24.59
CA SER A 60 -0.32 2.64 25.29
C SER A 60 -1.21 2.93 26.50
N PHE A 61 -2.42 2.38 26.51
CA PHE A 61 -3.36 2.49 27.64
C PHE A 61 -3.41 1.20 28.47
N SER A 62 -2.50 0.24 28.23
CA SER A 62 -2.51 -1.09 28.86
C SER A 62 -3.80 -1.89 28.57
N LEU A 63 -4.49 -1.59 27.46
CA LEU A 63 -5.75 -2.22 27.03
C LEU A 63 -5.55 -3.15 25.82
N ASP A 64 -4.30 -3.51 25.48
CA ASP A 64 -4.03 -4.35 24.32
C ASP A 64 -4.40 -5.81 24.57
N GLN A 65 -5.59 -6.19 24.14
CA GLN A 65 -6.07 -7.56 24.19
C GLN A 65 -5.24 -8.51 23.31
N SER A 66 -4.50 -8.01 22.30
CA SER A 66 -3.60 -8.86 21.52
C SER A 66 -2.35 -9.29 22.28
N ALA A 67 -2.08 -8.65 23.43
CA ALA A 67 -1.03 -9.10 24.34
C ALA A 67 -1.48 -10.32 25.15
N THR A 68 -2.78 -10.47 25.46
CA THR A 68 -3.29 -11.52 26.35
C THR A 68 -4.01 -12.66 25.61
N ASP A 69 -4.75 -12.35 24.55
CA ASP A 69 -5.59 -13.29 23.82
C ASP A 69 -4.89 -13.82 22.56
N ALA A 70 -4.73 -15.14 22.48
CA ALA A 70 -4.06 -15.80 21.36
C ALA A 70 -4.84 -15.70 20.04
N PHE A 71 -6.17 -15.75 20.08
CA PHE A 71 -7.02 -15.64 18.89
C PHE A 71 -6.91 -14.23 18.29
N ILE A 72 -6.98 -13.19 19.13
CA ILE A 72 -6.82 -11.80 18.70
C ILE A 72 -5.41 -11.56 18.15
N CYS A 73 -4.37 -12.04 18.85
CA CYS A 73 -2.98 -11.94 18.40
C CYS A 73 -2.78 -12.52 16.99
N LYS A 74 -3.18 -13.78 16.79
CA LYS A 74 -3.00 -14.52 15.53
C LYS A 74 -3.81 -13.91 14.39
N THR A 75 -5.11 -13.66 14.62
CA THR A 75 -6.00 -13.09 13.61
C THR A 75 -5.55 -11.70 13.18
N ARG A 76 -5.11 -10.87 14.14
CA ARG A 76 -4.56 -9.55 13.84
C ARG A 76 -3.30 -9.65 12.98
N ALA A 77 -2.35 -10.49 13.36
CA ALA A 77 -1.12 -10.69 12.59
C ALA A 77 -1.43 -11.15 11.15
N PHE A 78 -2.33 -12.12 11.00
CA PHE A 78 -2.82 -12.58 9.71
C PHE A 78 -3.40 -11.44 8.86
N ILE A 79 -4.33 -10.65 9.42
CA ILE A 79 -4.96 -9.53 8.73
C ILE A 79 -3.92 -8.49 8.29
N ILE A 80 -2.95 -8.15 9.14
CA ILE A 80 -1.87 -7.22 8.80
C ILE A 80 -1.10 -7.72 7.57
N TRP A 81 -0.69 -8.99 7.57
CA TRP A 81 0.13 -9.52 6.48
C TRP A 81 -0.63 -9.63 5.15
N VAL A 82 -1.86 -10.11 5.20
CA VAL A 82 -2.70 -10.21 3.99
C VAL A 82 -3.06 -8.82 3.45
N SER A 83 -3.43 -7.87 4.31
CA SER A 83 -3.83 -6.52 3.87
C SER A 83 -2.66 -5.69 3.34
N THR A 84 -1.48 -5.74 3.96
CA THR A 84 -0.29 -5.05 3.45
C THR A 84 0.15 -5.61 2.09
N THR A 85 0.15 -6.94 1.96
CA THR A 85 0.44 -7.64 0.69
C THR A 85 -0.58 -7.27 -0.38
N ALA A 86 -1.88 -7.34 -0.08
CA ALA A 86 -2.93 -6.94 -1.02
C ALA A 86 -2.76 -5.48 -1.48
N SER A 87 -2.53 -4.55 -0.54
CA SER A 87 -2.31 -3.14 -0.86
C SER A 87 -1.14 -2.93 -1.84
N SER A 88 -0.01 -3.60 -1.62
CA SER A 88 1.19 -3.49 -2.45
C SER A 88 0.99 -4.12 -3.85
N TRP A 89 0.38 -5.30 -3.90
CA TRP A 89 0.13 -5.99 -5.17
C TRP A 89 -0.94 -5.32 -6.01
N PHE A 90 -2.01 -4.78 -5.42
CA PHE A 90 -3.02 -4.03 -6.18
C PHE A 90 -2.41 -2.80 -6.84
N LEU A 91 -1.53 -2.10 -6.12
CA LEU A 91 -0.77 -0.98 -6.69
C LEU A 91 0.18 -1.44 -7.82
N THR A 92 0.80 -2.61 -7.64
CA THR A 92 1.63 -3.24 -8.68
C THR A 92 0.82 -3.52 -9.93
N TYR A 93 -0.37 -4.11 -9.78
CA TYR A 93 -1.25 -4.37 -10.92
C TYR A 93 -1.78 -3.10 -11.57
N ALA A 94 -2.02 -2.03 -10.81
CA ALA A 94 -2.32 -0.71 -11.39
C ALA A 94 -1.19 -0.24 -12.32
N THR A 95 0.07 -0.50 -11.94
CA THR A 95 1.24 -0.16 -12.75
C THR A 95 1.33 -1.02 -14.01
N ILE A 96 1.09 -2.33 -13.90
CA ILE A 96 1.03 -3.25 -15.06
C ILE A 96 -0.12 -2.84 -16.01
N ASP A 97 -1.29 -2.51 -15.47
CA ASP A 97 -2.44 -2.06 -16.25
C ASP A 97 -2.11 -0.80 -17.07
N ARG A 98 -1.46 0.18 -16.45
CA ARG A 98 -0.97 1.38 -17.15
C ARG A 98 0.02 1.03 -18.26
N TYR A 99 0.93 0.10 -18.01
CA TYR A 99 1.85 -0.39 -19.04
C TYR A 99 1.09 -1.01 -20.22
N CYS A 100 0.17 -1.94 -19.94
CA CYS A 100 -0.65 -2.61 -20.95
C CYS A 100 -1.42 -1.63 -21.84
N ILE A 101 -2.02 -0.59 -21.24
CA ILE A 101 -2.73 0.47 -22.00
C ILE A 101 -1.76 1.31 -22.85
N SER A 102 -0.55 1.56 -22.37
CA SER A 102 0.46 2.32 -23.10
C SER A 102 1.03 1.61 -24.33
N CYS A 103 0.85 0.28 -24.42
CA CYS A 103 1.35 -0.52 -25.53
C CYS A 103 0.61 -0.24 -26.85
N ARG A 104 1.34 -0.29 -27.96
CA ARG A 104 0.79 -0.13 -29.32
C ARG A 104 -0.01 -1.36 -29.78
N ASP A 105 0.32 -2.54 -29.27
CA ASP A 105 -0.40 -3.77 -29.58
C ASP A 105 -1.78 -3.79 -28.92
N ALA A 106 -2.82 -4.09 -29.70
CA ALA A 106 -4.19 -4.25 -29.22
C ALA A 106 -4.34 -5.43 -28.26
N HIS A 107 -3.55 -6.51 -28.43
CA HIS A 107 -3.59 -7.66 -27.55
C HIS A 107 -3.21 -7.27 -26.11
N HIS A 108 -2.11 -6.51 -25.95
CA HIS A 108 -1.70 -6.02 -24.64
C HIS A 108 -2.71 -5.07 -24.01
N ARG A 109 -3.35 -4.19 -24.79
CA ARG A 109 -4.40 -3.30 -24.27
C ARG A 109 -5.64 -4.07 -23.77
N ASN A 110 -6.00 -5.16 -24.43
CA ASN A 110 -7.15 -5.99 -24.05
C ASN A 110 -6.95 -6.72 -22.71
N LEU A 111 -5.72 -6.83 -22.20
CA LEU A 111 -5.45 -7.32 -20.85
C LEU A 111 -5.96 -6.36 -19.77
N SER A 112 -6.08 -5.06 -20.08
CA SER A 112 -6.72 -4.06 -19.20
C SER A 112 -8.24 -4.22 -19.23
N ASN A 113 -8.74 -5.23 -18.51
CA ASN A 113 -10.17 -5.49 -18.40
C ASN A 113 -10.57 -5.82 -16.96
N LEU A 114 -11.80 -5.45 -16.60
CA LEU A 114 -12.30 -5.58 -15.23
C LEU A 114 -12.42 -7.04 -14.75
N ARG A 115 -12.68 -7.99 -15.66
CA ARG A 115 -12.79 -9.41 -15.31
C ARG A 115 -11.43 -9.95 -14.86
N PHE A 116 -10.39 -9.63 -15.62
CA PHE A 116 -9.01 -9.97 -15.33
C PHE A 116 -8.54 -9.28 -14.04
N THR A 117 -8.87 -7.99 -13.87
CA THR A 117 -8.58 -7.25 -12.63
C THR A 117 -9.15 -7.91 -11.40
N ARG A 118 -10.45 -8.27 -11.41
CA ARG A 118 -11.08 -8.95 -10.26
C ARG A 118 -10.47 -10.31 -9.99
N ARG A 119 -10.14 -11.07 -11.04
CA ARG A 119 -9.49 -12.38 -10.91
C ARG A 119 -8.10 -12.25 -10.28
N LEU A 120 -7.28 -11.31 -10.73
CA LEU A 120 -5.96 -11.06 -10.14
C LEU A 120 -6.08 -10.66 -8.66
N MET A 121 -6.96 -9.72 -8.34
CA MET A 121 -7.15 -9.31 -6.94
C MET A 121 -7.56 -10.48 -6.04
N LEU A 122 -8.48 -11.32 -6.50
CA LEU A 122 -8.91 -12.51 -5.77
C LEU A 122 -7.74 -13.50 -5.58
N ILE A 123 -6.96 -13.77 -6.63
CA ILE A 123 -5.79 -14.64 -6.57
C ILE A 123 -4.77 -14.11 -5.55
N THR A 124 -4.53 -12.80 -5.50
CA THR A 124 -3.61 -12.19 -4.52
C THR A 124 -4.10 -12.34 -3.11
N VAL A 125 -5.39 -12.09 -2.84
CA VAL A 125 -5.94 -12.20 -1.48
C VAL A 125 -5.92 -13.66 -1.03
N VAL A 126 -6.33 -14.60 -1.87
CA VAL A 126 -6.31 -16.04 -1.56
C VAL A 126 -4.88 -16.54 -1.42
N GLY A 127 -4.00 -16.24 -2.37
CA GLY A 127 -2.60 -16.63 -2.33
C GLY A 127 -1.86 -16.05 -1.14
N GLY A 128 -2.06 -14.75 -0.85
CA GLY A 128 -1.53 -14.11 0.35
C GLY A 128 -2.08 -14.74 1.64
N SER A 129 -3.36 -15.09 1.67
CA SER A 129 -3.96 -15.80 2.81
C SER A 129 -3.31 -17.17 3.04
N LEU A 130 -3.01 -17.92 1.97
CA LEU A 130 -2.32 -19.20 2.06
C LEU A 130 -0.87 -19.03 2.54
N VAL A 131 -0.15 -18.04 1.99
CA VAL A 131 1.24 -17.75 2.36
C VAL A 131 1.37 -17.29 3.81
N PHE A 132 0.36 -16.61 4.36
CA PHE A 132 0.37 -16.09 5.72
C PHE A 132 -0.49 -16.90 6.71
N ALA A 133 -1.00 -18.07 6.32
CA ALA A 133 -1.80 -18.96 7.17
C ALA A 133 -1.00 -19.55 8.36
N GLU A 134 0.32 -19.70 8.19
CA GLU A 134 1.26 -20.09 9.24
C GLU A 134 1.20 -19.15 10.45
N THR A 135 0.74 -17.91 10.30
CA THR A 135 0.58 -16.97 11.43
C THR A 135 -0.30 -17.54 12.55
N PHE A 136 -1.31 -18.36 12.22
CA PHE A 136 -2.16 -19.03 13.20
C PHE A 136 -1.41 -20.09 14.03
N TYR A 137 -0.31 -20.61 13.51
CA TYR A 137 0.57 -21.54 14.22
C TYR A 137 1.75 -20.81 14.89
N CYS A 138 2.41 -19.94 14.14
CA CYS A 138 3.67 -19.32 14.50
C CYS A 138 3.58 -18.15 15.48
N TYR A 139 2.44 -17.46 15.61
CA TYR A 139 2.33 -16.30 16.49
C TYR A 139 1.80 -16.67 17.87
N VAL A 140 2.42 -16.12 18.91
CA VAL A 140 2.01 -16.29 20.30
C VAL A 140 1.92 -14.94 21.02
N PRO A 141 0.94 -14.76 21.94
CA PRO A 141 0.84 -13.58 22.79
C PRO A 141 1.90 -13.60 23.91
N ASN A 142 2.14 -12.43 24.54
CA ASN A 142 3.06 -12.22 25.67
C ASN A 142 4.47 -12.82 25.51
N LEU A 143 5.03 -12.81 24.30
CA LEU A 143 6.37 -13.33 24.09
C LEU A 143 7.41 -12.41 24.76
N LYS A 144 8.25 -12.99 25.63
CA LYS A 144 9.36 -12.26 26.28
C LYS A 144 10.53 -12.12 25.30
N ASN A 145 11.28 -11.03 25.40
CA ASN A 145 12.44 -10.72 24.55
C ASN A 145 12.11 -10.54 23.05
N SER A 146 10.87 -10.18 22.71
CA SER A 146 10.48 -9.76 21.36
C SER A 146 10.19 -8.26 21.29
N PRO A 147 10.35 -7.65 20.09
CA PRO A 147 10.04 -6.23 19.88
C PRO A 147 8.52 -5.93 19.94
N LEU A 148 7.71 -6.98 19.94
CA LEU A 148 6.25 -6.98 19.93
C LEU A 148 5.72 -7.98 20.96
N THR A 149 4.60 -7.64 21.60
CA THR A 149 3.89 -8.51 22.56
C THR A 149 3.31 -9.76 21.89
N CYS A 150 2.80 -9.60 20.67
CA CYS A 150 2.33 -10.67 19.80
C CYS A 150 3.32 -10.86 18.64
N TYR A 151 4.05 -11.98 18.63
CA TYR A 151 5.14 -12.19 17.67
C TYR A 151 5.43 -13.68 17.42
N ALA A 152 6.24 -13.97 16.40
CA ALA A 152 6.64 -15.33 16.06
C ALA A 152 7.53 -15.95 17.15
N TYR A 153 7.15 -17.15 17.64
CA TYR A 153 7.73 -17.74 18.85
C TYR A 153 9.13 -18.36 18.65
N ASN A 154 9.38 -18.97 17.50
CA ASN A 154 10.64 -19.65 17.19
C ASN A 154 11.39 -18.97 16.03
N MET A 155 12.67 -19.34 15.86
CA MET A 155 13.54 -18.77 14.82
C MET A 155 13.07 -19.09 13.39
N ILE A 156 12.55 -20.30 13.14
CA ILE A 156 12.09 -20.74 11.82
C ILE A 156 10.87 -19.91 11.37
N CYS A 157 9.88 -19.77 12.25
CA CYS A 157 8.70 -18.95 12.07
C CYS A 157 9.06 -17.47 11.83
N ARG A 158 10.03 -16.93 12.57
CA ARG A 158 10.53 -15.57 12.35
C ARG A 158 11.17 -15.44 10.97
N LEU A 159 12.13 -16.29 10.64
CA LEU A 159 12.81 -16.25 9.34
C LEU A 159 11.83 -16.40 8.18
N TYR A 160 10.91 -17.36 8.25
CA TYR A 160 9.87 -17.53 7.26
C TYR A 160 9.05 -16.25 7.08
N ASN A 161 8.50 -15.71 8.18
CA ASN A 161 7.61 -14.55 8.12
C ASN A 161 8.34 -13.29 7.63
N GLU A 162 9.58 -13.07 8.06
CA GLU A 162 10.37 -11.90 7.64
C GLU A 162 10.82 -12.02 6.17
N ILE A 163 11.22 -13.20 5.71
CA ILE A 163 11.57 -13.42 4.29
C ILE A 163 10.32 -13.33 3.41
N ALA A 164 9.24 -14.02 3.79
CA ALA A 164 7.99 -14.02 3.05
C ALA A 164 7.44 -12.59 2.91
N SER A 165 7.40 -11.82 4.00
CA SER A 165 6.95 -10.43 3.95
C SER A 165 7.90 -9.54 3.16
N ALA A 166 9.22 -9.63 3.34
CA ALA A 166 10.15 -8.81 2.57
C ALA A 166 10.04 -9.08 1.07
N VAL A 167 9.94 -10.35 0.66
CA VAL A 167 9.85 -10.75 -0.75
C VAL A 167 8.49 -10.40 -1.33
N MET A 168 7.39 -10.80 -0.67
CA MET A 168 6.04 -10.67 -1.21
C MET A 168 5.48 -9.27 -1.13
N PHE A 169 5.85 -8.47 -0.12
CA PHE A 169 5.30 -7.13 0.07
C PHE A 169 6.24 -6.02 -0.41
N VAL A 170 7.56 -6.20 -0.33
CA VAL A 170 8.54 -5.14 -0.66
C VAL A 170 9.24 -5.41 -1.99
N PHE A 171 10.06 -6.46 -2.08
CA PHE A 171 11.00 -6.60 -3.18
C PHE A 171 10.32 -6.93 -4.51
N ILE A 172 9.50 -7.98 -4.57
CA ILE A 172 8.84 -8.38 -5.81
C ILE A 172 7.92 -7.25 -6.34
N PRO A 173 7.00 -6.68 -5.53
CA PRO A 173 6.17 -5.56 -5.96
C PRO A 173 6.99 -4.38 -6.48
N SER A 174 8.01 -3.93 -5.75
CA SER A 174 8.83 -2.78 -6.17
C SER A 174 9.60 -3.03 -7.46
N ILE A 175 10.16 -4.23 -7.67
CA ILE A 175 10.88 -4.59 -8.90
C ILE A 175 9.91 -4.59 -10.09
N ILE A 176 8.75 -5.24 -9.95
CA ILE A 176 7.73 -5.29 -11.00
C ILE A 176 7.24 -3.87 -11.32
N MET A 177 6.90 -3.09 -10.29
CA MET A 177 6.48 -1.70 -10.47
C MET A 177 7.54 -0.85 -11.16
N PHE A 178 8.83 -1.05 -10.86
CA PHE A 178 9.92 -0.34 -11.52
C PHE A 178 10.01 -0.72 -13.01
N ILE A 179 10.01 -2.02 -13.33
CA ILE A 179 10.10 -2.53 -14.71
C ILE A 179 8.92 -2.02 -15.55
N PHE A 180 7.69 -2.25 -15.10
CA PHE A 180 6.49 -1.86 -15.84
C PHE A 180 6.27 -0.35 -15.84
N GLY A 181 6.61 0.34 -14.75
CA GLY A 181 6.58 1.80 -14.67
C GLY A 181 7.54 2.44 -15.66
N TYR A 182 8.78 1.95 -15.72
CA TYR A 182 9.77 2.39 -16.70
C TYR A 182 9.34 2.10 -18.14
N GLY A 183 8.83 0.90 -18.41
CA GLY A 183 8.27 0.54 -19.72
C GLY A 183 7.13 1.47 -20.16
N THR A 184 6.27 1.86 -19.21
CA THR A 184 5.17 2.81 -19.47
C THR A 184 5.74 4.18 -19.89
N VAL A 185 6.76 4.69 -19.19
CA VAL A 185 7.45 5.94 -19.56
C VAL A 185 8.00 5.85 -20.98
N GLN A 186 8.67 4.76 -21.33
CA GLN A 186 9.25 4.59 -22.66
C GLN A 186 8.17 4.59 -23.75
N ASN A 187 7.08 3.83 -23.55
CA ASN A 187 5.98 3.75 -24.51
C ASN A 187 5.31 5.12 -24.72
N VAL A 188 5.05 5.86 -23.64
CA VAL A 188 4.46 7.20 -23.71
C VAL A 188 5.40 8.20 -24.39
N ARG A 189 6.73 8.13 -24.16
CA ARG A 189 7.72 8.97 -24.85
C ARG A 189 7.76 8.68 -26.34
N LYS A 190 7.83 7.40 -26.74
CA LYS A 190 7.80 6.97 -28.15
C LYS A 190 6.51 7.39 -28.85
N LEU A 191 5.37 7.28 -28.19
CA LEU A 191 4.07 7.74 -28.72
C LEU A 191 4.02 9.27 -28.83
N SER A 192 4.64 9.99 -27.89
CA SER A 192 4.69 11.45 -27.92
C SER A 192 5.56 12.00 -29.05
N GLN A 193 6.71 11.36 -29.29
CA GLN A 193 7.65 11.71 -30.38
C GLN A 193 7.10 11.34 -31.76
N ALA A 194 6.34 10.26 -31.90
CA ALA A 194 5.72 9.88 -33.16
C ALA A 194 4.53 10.76 -33.57
N ILE A 195 3.98 11.59 -32.68
CA ILE A 195 2.75 12.37 -32.87
C ILE A 195 3.01 13.86 -32.62
N ALA A 196 4.07 14.44 -33.18
CA ALA A 196 4.26 15.89 -33.26
C ALA A 196 4.94 16.27 -34.61
N PRO A 197 4.42 17.21 -35.43
CA PRO A 197 3.09 17.83 -35.46
C PRO A 197 2.42 17.62 -36.84
N THR A 198 1.84 16.45 -37.11
CA THR A 198 1.03 16.23 -38.33
C THR A 198 -0.15 15.32 -38.02
N ALA A 199 -1.11 15.81 -37.24
CA ALA A 199 -2.49 15.31 -37.24
C ALA A 199 -3.35 16.19 -36.32
N ILE A 200 -3.88 17.28 -36.90
CA ILE A 200 -5.15 17.83 -36.45
C ILE A 200 -6.20 16.80 -36.88
N THR A 201 -6.61 15.92 -35.96
CA THR A 201 -7.77 15.06 -36.19
C THR A 201 -8.50 14.84 -34.88
N HIS A 202 -9.63 15.54 -34.74
CA HIS A 202 -10.71 15.35 -33.78
C HIS A 202 -10.37 14.82 -32.37
N GLY A 203 -10.04 15.75 -31.48
CA GLY A 203 -10.55 15.83 -30.10
C GLY A 203 -10.06 14.84 -29.03
N THR A 204 -9.50 13.69 -29.39
CA THR A 204 -9.45 12.55 -28.43
C THR A 204 -8.03 12.16 -27.99
N ILE A 205 -6.99 12.54 -28.75
CA ILE A 205 -5.61 12.00 -28.57
C ILE A 205 -4.73 12.88 -27.65
N ILE A 206 -5.01 14.18 -27.54
CA ILE A 206 -4.14 15.14 -26.80
C ILE A 206 -4.32 15.02 -25.27
N THR A 207 -5.48 14.56 -24.80
CA THR A 207 -5.83 14.44 -23.36
C THR A 207 -5.22 13.22 -22.68
N MET A 208 -4.87 12.16 -23.41
CA MET A 208 -4.18 10.98 -22.86
C MET A 208 -2.75 11.31 -22.42
N LYS A 209 -2.00 12.09 -23.21
CA LYS A 209 -0.57 12.41 -22.94
C LYS A 209 -0.32 13.06 -21.58
N LYS A 210 -1.21 13.96 -21.12
CA LYS A 210 -1.04 14.70 -19.85
C LYS A 210 -1.52 13.88 -18.64
N THR A 211 -2.59 13.11 -18.80
CA THR A 211 -3.16 12.26 -17.75
C THR A 211 -2.24 11.08 -17.43
N ASP A 212 -1.72 10.41 -18.46
CA ASP A 212 -0.85 9.25 -18.28
C ASP A 212 0.52 9.64 -17.70
N ARG A 213 1.09 10.77 -18.14
CA ARG A 213 2.36 11.29 -17.56
C ARG A 213 2.22 11.58 -16.07
N GLN A 214 1.10 12.13 -15.63
CA GLN A 214 0.85 12.44 -14.22
C GLN A 214 0.64 11.18 -13.38
N LEU A 215 -0.11 10.20 -13.89
CA LEU A 215 -0.29 8.91 -13.23
C LEU A 215 1.04 8.15 -13.10
N ILE A 216 1.92 8.22 -14.11
CA ILE A 216 3.26 7.63 -14.04
C ILE A 216 4.13 8.34 -13.00
N GLN A 217 4.07 9.68 -12.93
CA GLN A 217 4.77 10.44 -11.89
C GLN A 217 4.30 10.06 -10.48
N MET A 218 2.98 9.91 -10.29
CA MET A 218 2.39 9.44 -9.03
C MET A 218 2.94 8.06 -8.65
N LEU A 219 2.98 7.12 -9.61
CA LEU A 219 3.48 5.76 -9.38
C LEU A 219 4.98 5.73 -9.04
N ILE A 220 5.82 6.50 -9.75
CA ILE A 220 7.26 6.55 -9.47
C ILE A 220 7.53 7.09 -8.06
N VAL A 221 6.89 8.20 -7.68
CA VAL A 221 7.03 8.76 -6.34
C VAL A 221 6.58 7.76 -5.28
N GLN A 222 5.50 7.03 -5.55
CA GLN A 222 5.00 6.01 -4.64
C GLN A 222 5.95 4.81 -4.51
N ILE A 223 6.59 4.35 -5.59
CA ILE A 223 7.61 3.28 -5.54
C ILE A 223 8.79 3.70 -4.67
N ILE A 224 9.31 4.92 -4.90
CA ILE A 224 10.47 5.44 -4.16
C ILE A 224 10.14 5.52 -2.68
N LEU A 225 9.00 6.11 -2.30
CA LEU A 225 8.61 6.26 -0.90
C LEU A 225 8.29 4.91 -0.25
N LEU A 226 7.60 4.00 -0.94
CA LEU A 226 7.33 2.66 -0.44
C LEU A 226 8.64 1.90 -0.18
N THR A 227 9.62 2.02 -1.07
CA THR A 227 10.93 1.38 -0.93
C THR A 227 11.70 1.97 0.25
N ILE A 228 11.80 3.30 0.33
CA ILE A 228 12.51 4.02 1.40
C ILE A 228 11.91 3.71 2.78
N PHE A 229 10.59 3.61 2.89
CA PHE A 229 9.93 3.40 4.18
C PHE A 229 9.85 1.93 4.62
N ASN A 230 9.90 0.97 3.70
CA ASN A 230 9.74 -0.44 4.04
C ASN A 230 11.07 -1.23 4.08
N ILE A 231 12.08 -0.88 3.28
CA ILE A 231 13.38 -1.57 3.30
C ILE A 231 14.06 -1.50 4.68
N PRO A 232 14.14 -0.34 5.37
CA PRO A 232 14.79 -0.27 6.68
C PRO A 232 14.15 -1.22 7.70
N LEU A 233 12.83 -1.35 7.66
CA LEU A 233 12.12 -2.30 8.52
C LEU A 233 12.49 -3.75 8.18
N ALA A 234 12.47 -4.12 6.89
CA ALA A 234 12.80 -5.49 6.47
C ALA A 234 14.23 -5.88 6.88
N ILE A 235 15.21 -5.00 6.65
CA ILE A 235 16.61 -5.21 7.05
C ILE A 235 16.72 -5.35 8.57
N HIS A 236 16.12 -4.44 9.33
CA HIS A 236 16.20 -4.45 10.79
C HIS A 236 15.60 -5.72 11.39
N ARG A 237 14.51 -6.23 10.82
CA ARG A 237 13.86 -7.46 11.29
C ARG A 237 14.70 -8.72 11.02
N LEU A 238 15.35 -8.79 9.85
CA LEU A 238 16.31 -9.84 9.56
C LEU A 238 17.50 -9.78 10.52
N TYR A 239 18.05 -8.58 10.75
CA TYR A 239 19.11 -8.36 11.74
C TYR A 239 18.70 -8.86 13.13
N LEU A 240 17.52 -8.47 13.64
CA LEU A 240 17.03 -8.90 14.96
C LEU A 240 16.84 -10.41 15.06
N THR A 241 16.47 -11.07 13.97
CA THR A 241 16.31 -12.53 13.91
C THR A 241 17.66 -13.24 13.97
N SER A 242 18.67 -12.73 13.26
CA SER A 242 20.02 -13.32 13.25
C SER A 242 20.73 -13.25 14.61
N ILE A 243 20.39 -12.28 15.45
CA ILE A 243 20.99 -12.09 16.79
C ILE A 243 20.10 -12.56 17.94
N LEU A 244 19.09 -13.39 17.66
CA LEU A 244 18.09 -13.79 18.65
C LEU A 244 18.70 -14.50 19.87
N SER A 245 19.74 -15.32 19.64
CA SER A 245 20.41 -16.10 20.69
C SER A 245 21.56 -15.37 21.38
N THR A 246 21.87 -14.14 20.98
CA THR A 246 22.97 -13.37 21.55
C THR A 246 22.50 -12.65 22.82
N PRO A 247 23.19 -12.78 23.97
CA PRO A 247 22.86 -12.02 25.17
C PRO A 247 22.99 -10.52 24.89
N LYS A 248 21.98 -9.74 25.32
CA LYS A 248 21.89 -8.30 25.03
C LYS A 248 21.99 -7.50 26.32
N SER A 249 22.79 -6.44 26.31
CA SER A 249 22.74 -5.42 27.34
C SER A 249 21.42 -4.64 27.27
N LEU A 250 21.00 -4.05 28.40
CA LEU A 250 19.78 -3.23 28.48
C LEU A 250 19.83 -2.06 27.48
N LEU A 251 20.98 -1.41 27.35
CA LEU A 251 21.20 -0.31 26.41
C LEU A 251 20.99 -0.76 24.97
N ARG A 252 21.60 -1.88 24.56
CA ARG A 252 21.46 -2.41 23.20
C ARG A 252 20.01 -2.78 22.89
N SER A 253 19.33 -3.46 23.82
CA SER A 253 17.92 -3.81 23.66
C SER A 253 17.02 -2.57 23.50
N THR A 254 17.30 -1.51 24.26
CA THR A 254 16.54 -0.25 24.19
C THR A 254 16.70 0.43 22.83
N ILE A 255 17.93 0.52 22.31
CA ILE A 255 18.21 1.10 20.99
C ILE A 255 17.54 0.27 19.89
N GLU A 256 17.69 -1.05 19.93
CA GLU A 256 17.11 -1.96 18.93
C GLU A 256 15.58 -1.87 18.87
N ASN A 257 14.92 -1.77 20.03
CA ASN A 257 13.48 -1.58 20.14
C ASN A 257 13.04 -0.20 19.62
N PHE A 258 13.82 0.85 19.91
CA PHE A 258 13.57 2.18 19.40
C PHE A 258 13.63 2.22 17.86
N CYS A 259 14.70 1.69 17.27
CA CYS A 259 14.87 1.59 15.82
C CYS A 259 13.76 0.77 15.18
N PHE A 260 13.42 -0.39 15.76
CA PHE A 260 12.31 -1.22 15.29
C PHE A 260 11.00 -0.42 15.26
N GLN A 261 10.69 0.29 16.34
CA GLN A 261 9.45 1.06 16.41
C GLN A 261 9.43 2.20 15.40
N LEU A 262 10.54 2.90 15.22
CA LEU A 262 10.64 3.97 14.23
C LEU A 262 10.41 3.43 12.81
N PHE A 263 11.14 2.38 12.42
CA PHE A 263 10.99 1.78 11.09
C PHE A 263 9.62 1.15 10.88
N TYR A 264 9.04 0.57 11.94
CA TYR A 264 7.67 0.06 11.90
C TYR A 264 6.68 1.18 11.58
N LEU A 265 6.74 2.32 12.28
CA LEU A 265 5.87 3.46 12.01
C LEU A 265 6.07 4.05 10.61
N LEU A 266 7.33 4.18 10.16
CA LEU A 266 7.63 4.64 8.81
C LEU A 266 7.01 3.74 7.74
N SER A 267 7.12 2.41 7.90
CA SER A 267 6.45 1.45 7.01
C SER A 267 4.94 1.69 6.96
N PHE A 268 4.28 1.96 8.09
CA PHE A 268 2.84 2.26 8.09
C PHE A 268 2.47 3.58 7.42
N MET A 269 3.36 4.57 7.41
CA MET A 269 3.14 5.81 6.65
C MET A 269 2.93 5.54 5.16
N SER A 270 3.59 4.51 4.60
CA SER A 270 3.47 4.15 3.18
C SER A 270 2.03 3.78 2.77
N PHE A 271 1.19 3.33 3.70
CA PHE A 271 -0.23 3.05 3.45
C PHE A 271 -1.13 4.29 3.55
N GLY A 272 -0.69 5.34 4.24
CA GLY A 272 -1.45 6.58 4.42
C GLY A 272 -1.15 7.68 3.39
N MET A 273 0.04 7.63 2.78
CA MET A 273 0.53 8.62 1.82
C MET A 273 -0.13 8.67 0.43
N PRO A 274 -0.73 7.59 -0.14
CA PRO A 274 -1.17 7.57 -1.53
C PRO A 274 -2.04 8.77 -1.93
N PHE A 275 -3.08 9.11 -1.16
CA PHE A 275 -3.95 10.26 -1.44
C PHE A 275 -3.20 11.58 -1.56
N TYR A 276 -2.26 11.84 -0.66
CA TYR A 276 -1.49 13.08 -0.63
C TYR A 276 -0.57 13.16 -1.84
N ILE A 277 0.10 12.06 -2.17
CA ILE A 277 0.93 11.96 -3.38
C ILE A 277 0.06 12.22 -4.62
N TYR A 278 -1.11 11.58 -4.69
CA TYR A 278 -2.02 11.66 -5.83
C TYR A 278 -2.55 13.08 -6.04
N THR A 279 -2.87 13.78 -4.96
CA THR A 279 -3.38 15.16 -4.99
C THR A 279 -2.30 16.17 -5.37
N LEU A 280 -1.08 16.00 -4.85
CA LEU A 280 0.04 16.90 -5.10
C LEU A 280 0.59 16.74 -6.53
N THR A 281 0.79 15.51 -6.97
CA THR A 281 1.46 15.20 -8.24
C THR A 281 0.49 15.04 -9.42
N GLY A 282 -0.77 14.66 -9.18
CA GLY A 282 -1.78 14.44 -10.22
C GLY A 282 -2.77 15.59 -10.38
N ALA A 283 -2.65 16.40 -11.44
CA ALA A 283 -3.63 17.46 -11.71
C ALA A 283 -5.02 16.91 -12.06
N VAL A 284 -5.08 15.74 -12.72
CA VAL A 284 -6.35 15.05 -13.00
C VAL A 284 -7.03 14.59 -11.72
N PHE A 285 -6.30 13.89 -10.85
CA PHE A 285 -6.81 13.47 -9.55
C PHE A 285 -7.27 14.67 -8.71
N ARG A 286 -6.48 15.75 -8.68
CA ARG A 286 -6.85 17.00 -8.00
C ARG A 286 -8.11 17.63 -8.56
N LYS A 287 -8.29 17.65 -9.90
CA LYS A 287 -9.52 18.15 -10.53
C LYS A 287 -10.73 17.30 -10.16
N ASP A 288 -10.57 15.98 -10.13
CA ASP A 288 -11.62 15.04 -9.76
C ASP A 288 -12.03 15.17 -8.29
N PHE A 289 -11.06 15.40 -7.41
CA PHE A 289 -11.29 15.72 -6.01
C PHE A 289 -12.02 17.06 -5.83
N ILE A 290 -11.57 18.14 -6.48
CA ILE A 290 -12.22 19.45 -6.41
C ILE A 290 -13.67 19.37 -6.91
N ASN A 291 -13.91 18.64 -8.01
CA ASN A 291 -15.27 18.47 -8.53
C ASN A 291 -16.17 17.69 -7.57
N LEU A 292 -15.63 16.66 -6.89
CA LEU A 292 -16.36 15.95 -5.84
C LEU A 292 -16.75 16.89 -4.69
N VAL A 293 -15.80 17.66 -4.17
CA VAL A 293 -16.04 18.63 -3.09
C VAL A 293 -17.10 19.64 -3.50
N ARG A 294 -17.03 20.19 -4.73
CA ARG A 294 -18.05 21.11 -5.27
C ARG A 294 -19.43 20.46 -5.36
N LEU A 295 -19.50 19.19 -5.77
CA LEU A 295 -20.77 18.47 -5.88
C LEU A 295 -21.39 18.20 -4.51
N ILE A 296 -20.59 17.79 -3.52
CA ILE A 296 -21.03 17.62 -2.13
C ILE A 296 -21.51 18.96 -1.58
N TYR A 297 -20.73 20.03 -1.74
CA TYR A 297 -21.10 21.37 -1.28
C TYR A 297 -22.43 21.84 -1.90
N ARG A 298 -22.64 21.63 -3.20
CA ARG A 298 -23.92 21.94 -3.87
C ARG A 298 -25.09 21.13 -3.29
N LYS A 299 -24.90 19.82 -3.07
CA LYS A 299 -25.95 18.96 -2.49
C LYS A 299 -26.29 19.35 -1.05
N VAL A 300 -25.29 19.65 -0.22
CA VAL A 300 -25.50 20.12 1.15
C VAL A 300 -26.19 21.47 1.15
N LYS A 301 -25.78 22.40 0.28
CA LYS A 301 -26.47 23.70 0.14
C LYS A 301 -27.93 23.54 -0.27
N ILE A 302 -28.26 22.62 -1.17
CA ILE A 302 -29.65 22.34 -1.58
C ILE A 302 -30.45 21.62 -0.47
N ALA A 303 -29.80 20.90 0.44
CA ALA A 303 -30.49 20.19 1.53
C ALA A 303 -30.74 21.08 2.77
N VAL A 304 -30.08 22.23 2.86
CA VAL A 304 -30.16 23.17 4.00
C VAL A 304 -31.10 24.35 3.70
N PHE A 305 -31.53 24.52 2.45
CA PHE A 305 -32.48 25.53 1.98
C PHE A 305 -33.66 24.84 1.30
#